data_AF-A0A976CDU5-F1
#
_entry.id   AF-A0A976CDU5-F1
#
_cell.length_a   1.000
_cell.length_b   1.000
_cell.length_c   1.000
_cell.angle_alpha   90.00
_cell.angle_beta   90.00
_cell.angle_gamma   90.00
#
_symmetry.space_group_name_H-M   'P 1'
#
loop_
_entity.id
_entity.type
_entity.pdbx_description
1 polymer ?
#
loop_
_entity_poly.entity_id
_entity_poly.type
_entity_poly.pdbx_seq_one_letter_code
_entity_poly.pdbx_strand_id
1 'polypeptide(L)'
;MKKLICIWLLSVWFLPLFAQQLSTEKEAMQYYNKAIELNPKDANTYVNRGNFKSDLGDSQGAMQDFNKAIELNPKNAGAYYNRGLLKYRLED
;
A
#
# COMPACT_ATOMS: atom_id res chain seq x y z
N MET A 1 -18.33 -14.81 -36.03
CA MET A 1 -16.97 -14.25 -35.83
C MET A 1 -16.91 -12.74 -35.47
N LYS A 2 -18.04 -12.03 -35.27
CA LYS A 2 -18.02 -10.59 -34.91
C LYS A 2 -18.14 -10.27 -33.41
N LYS A 3 -18.26 -11.28 -32.54
CA LYS A 3 -18.39 -11.09 -31.08
C LYS A 3 -17.08 -11.25 -30.28
N LEU A 4 -15.99 -11.69 -30.92
CA LEU A 4 -14.69 -11.92 -30.26
C LEU A 4 -13.72 -10.72 -30.38
N ILE A 5 -13.98 -9.77 -31.26
CA ILE A 5 -13.10 -8.61 -31.51
C ILE A 5 -13.25 -7.53 -30.42
N CYS A 6 -14.39 -7.42 -29.75
CA CYS A 6 -14.59 -6.44 -28.67
C CYS A 6 -13.82 -6.75 -27.37
N ILE A 7 -13.49 -8.02 -27.10
CA ILE A 7 -12.81 -8.39 -25.84
C ILE A 7 -11.32 -8.01 -25.90
N TRP A 8 -10.69 -8.12 -27.06
CA TRP A 8 -9.28 -7.75 -27.28
C TRP A 8 -9.05 -6.25 -27.40
N LEU A 9 -10.05 -5.48 -27.82
CA LEU A 9 -9.95 -4.02 -27.92
C LEU A 9 -10.14 -3.32 -26.57
N LEU A 10 -10.94 -3.86 -25.64
CA LEU A 10 -11.12 -3.25 -24.31
C LEU A 10 -9.90 -3.48 -23.39
N SER A 11 -9.17 -4.59 -23.53
CA SER A 11 -7.98 -4.87 -22.70
C SER A 11 -6.77 -4.01 -23.06
N VAL A 12 -6.61 -3.65 -24.34
CA VAL A 12 -5.45 -2.88 -24.82
C VAL A 12 -5.57 -1.38 -24.50
N TRP A 13 -6.78 -0.84 -24.37
CA TRP A 13 -6.99 0.57 -24.02
C TRP A 13 -6.79 0.87 -22.54
N PHE A 14 -7.04 -0.11 -21.66
CA PHE A 14 -6.76 0.02 -20.22
C PHE A 14 -5.33 -0.37 -19.86
N LEU A 15 -4.61 -1.09 -20.73
CA LEU A 15 -3.23 -1.53 -20.48
C LEU A 15 -2.25 -0.37 -20.18
N PRO A 16 -2.27 0.77 -20.91
CA PRO A 16 -1.38 1.89 -20.62
C PRO A 16 -1.70 2.56 -19.28
N LEU A 17 -2.99 2.71 -18.93
CA LEU A 17 -3.42 3.28 -17.65
C LEU A 17 -3.06 2.35 -16.48
N PHE A 18 -3.29 1.05 -16.66
CA PHE A 18 -2.93 0.02 -15.69
C PHE A 18 -1.41 -0.08 -15.50
N ALA A 19 -0.63 -0.03 -16.58
CA ALA A 19 0.82 0.00 -16.52
C ALA A 19 1.34 1.28 -15.84
N GLN A 20 0.72 2.43 -16.10
CA GLN A 20 1.04 3.69 -15.43
C GLN A 20 0.77 3.59 -13.93
N GLN A 21 -0.38 3.05 -13.54
CA GLN A 21 -0.73 2.84 -12.14
C GLN A 21 0.30 1.92 -11.45
N LEU A 22 0.61 0.77 -12.04
CA LEU A 22 1.65 -0.13 -11.52
C LEU A 22 3.04 0.52 -11.43
N SER A 23 3.39 1.42 -12.36
CA SER A 23 4.64 2.19 -12.29
C SER A 23 4.64 3.09 -11.07
N THR A 24 3.57 3.86 -10.87
CA THR A 24 3.46 4.79 -9.74
C THR A 24 3.44 4.07 -8.39
N GLU A 25 2.82 2.88 -8.32
CA GLU A 25 2.82 2.08 -7.10
C GLU A 25 4.21 1.58 -6.73
N LYS A 26 4.98 1.14 -7.72
CA LYS A 26 6.38 0.71 -7.53
C LYS A 26 7.27 1.87 -7.11
N GLU A 27 7.11 3.04 -7.72
CA GLU A 27 7.85 4.25 -7.36
C GLU A 27 7.53 4.68 -5.92
N ALA A 28 6.25 4.69 -5.52
CA ALA A 28 5.84 4.99 -4.15
C ALA A 28 6.44 4.02 -3.13
N MET A 29 6.44 2.71 -3.43
CA MET A 29 7.09 1.72 -2.56
C MET A 29 8.59 1.97 -2.42
N GLN A 30 9.29 2.30 -3.51
CA GLN A 30 10.71 2.63 -3.47
C GLN A 30 10.98 3.89 -2.62
N TYR A 31 10.11 4.90 -2.73
CA TYR A 31 10.21 6.10 -1.90
C TYR A 31 10.13 5.77 -0.40
N TYR A 32 9.16 4.96 0.02
CA TYR A 32 9.05 4.57 1.43
C TYR A 32 10.24 3.72 1.90
N ASN A 33 10.74 2.80 1.06
CA ASN A 33 11.90 1.98 1.40
C ASN A 33 13.14 2.85 1.58
N LYS A 34 13.39 3.81 0.67
CA LYS A 34 14.50 4.74 0.80
C LYS A 34 14.36 5.66 2.02
N ALA A 35 13.15 6.10 2.35
CA ALA A 35 12.90 6.88 3.57
C ALA A 35 13.25 6.07 4.83
N ILE A 36 12.93 4.77 4.85
CA ILE A 36 13.29 3.85 5.94
C ILE A 36 14.80 3.61 6.00
N GLU A 37 15.49 3.48 4.86
CA GLU A 37 16.95 3.38 4.83
C GLU A 37 17.64 4.62 5.41
N LEU A 38 17.11 5.82 5.09
CA LEU A 38 17.63 7.08 5.59
C LEU A 38 17.35 7.30 7.09
N ASN A 39 16.17 6.91 7.56
CA ASN A 39 15.81 6.99 8.97
C ASN A 39 14.97 5.78 9.43
N PRO A 40 15.63 4.69 9.83
CA PRO A 40 14.92 3.45 10.19
C PRO A 40 14.15 3.53 11.51
N LYS A 41 14.31 4.62 12.27
CA LYS A 41 13.64 4.86 13.56
C LYS A 41 12.44 5.79 13.46
N ASP A 42 12.14 6.34 12.28
CA ASP A 42 10.96 7.15 12.10
C ASP A 42 9.69 6.28 12.02
N ALA A 43 8.99 6.19 13.14
CA ALA A 43 7.72 5.48 13.24
C ALA A 43 6.68 5.97 12.21
N ASN A 44 6.66 7.26 11.86
CA ASN A 44 5.66 7.82 10.95
C ASN A 44 5.84 7.32 9.52
N THR A 45 7.09 7.09 9.08
CA THR A 45 7.36 6.50 7.77
C THR A 45 6.78 5.09 7.66
N TYR A 46 6.86 4.26 8.71
CA TYR A 46 6.21 2.95 8.74
C TYR A 46 4.68 3.07 8.73
N VAL A 47 4.09 4.01 9.48
CA VAL A 47 2.64 4.26 9.41
C VAL A 47 2.20 4.59 7.99
N ASN A 48 2.93 5.49 7.32
CA ASN A 48 2.59 5.90 5.96
C ASN A 48 2.74 4.76 4.95
N ARG A 49 3.82 3.97 5.04
CA ARG A 49 4.00 2.78 4.19
C ARG A 49 2.92 1.72 4.45
N GLY A 50 2.53 1.53 5.71
CA GLY A 50 1.46 0.62 6.08
C GLY A 50 0.10 1.03 5.53
N ASN A 51 -0.23 2.32 5.58
CA ASN A 51 -1.44 2.85 4.94
C ASN A 51 -1.43 2.61 3.43
N PHE A 52 -0.30 2.91 2.78
CA PHE A 52 -0.16 2.69 1.35
C PHE A 52 -0.34 1.22 0.96
N LYS A 53 0.26 0.28 1.71
CA LYS A 53 0.05 -1.16 1.51
C LYS A 53 -1.39 -1.61 1.75
N SER A 54 -2.05 -1.04 2.75
CA SER A 54 -3.46 -1.29 3.04
C SER A 54 -4.36 -0.90 1.86
N ASP A 55 -4.08 0.25 1.25
CA ASP A 55 -4.82 0.74 0.07
C ASP A 55 -4.57 -0.13 -1.18
N LEU A 56 -3.40 -0.76 -1.26
CA LEU A 56 -3.07 -1.77 -2.29
C LEU A 56 -3.63 -3.17 -1.97
N GLY A 57 -4.31 -3.35 -0.83
CA GLY A 57 -4.84 -4.63 -0.38
C GLY A 57 -3.81 -5.56 0.28
N ASP A 58 -2.55 -5.15 0.42
CA ASP A 58 -1.52 -5.87 1.18
C ASP A 58 -1.72 -5.65 2.70
N SER A 59 -2.77 -6.28 3.22
CA SER A 59 -3.15 -6.18 4.62
C SER A 59 -2.11 -6.77 5.58
N GLN A 60 -1.42 -7.84 5.16
CA GLN A 60 -0.37 -8.46 5.99
C GLN A 60 0.85 -7.53 6.10
N GLY A 61 1.31 -6.98 4.98
CA GLY A 61 2.41 -6.03 4.97
C GLY A 61 2.08 -4.72 5.70
N ALA A 62 0.84 -4.25 5.59
CA ALA A 62 0.35 -3.10 6.36
C ALA A 62 0.39 -3.36 7.88
N MET A 63 -0.08 -4.53 8.32
CA MET A 63 -0.06 -4.93 9.74
C MET A 63 1.37 -4.97 10.30
N GLN A 64 2.32 -5.50 9.53
CA GLN A 64 3.73 -5.52 9.91
C GLN A 64 4.29 -4.10 10.10
N ASP A 65 3.96 -3.19 9.19
CA ASP A 65 4.42 -1.80 9.26
C ASP A 65 3.80 -1.04 10.44
N PHE A 66 2.52 -1.22 10.72
CA PHE A 66 1.90 -0.62 11.90
C PHE A 66 2.46 -1.17 13.21
N ASN A 67 2.72 -2.47 13.29
CA ASN A 67 3.39 -3.05 14.45
C ASN A 67 4.80 -2.47 14.62
N LYS A 68 5.55 -2.31 13.52
CA LYS A 68 6.88 -1.71 13.60
C LYS A 68 6.84 -0.26 14.07
N ALA A 69 5.88 0.52 13.60
CA ALA A 69 5.67 1.89 14.07
C ALA A 69 5.39 1.95 15.58
N ILE A 70 4.60 1.01 16.11
CA ILE A 70 4.30 0.90 17.55
C ILE A 70 5.53 0.47 18.35
N GLU A 71 6.34 -0.45 17.84
CA GLU A 71 7.61 -0.81 18.48
C GLU A 71 8.56 0.40 18.60
N LEU A 72 8.66 1.21 17.54
CA LEU A 72 9.53 2.38 17.50
C LEU A 72 9.01 3.54 18.35
N ASN A 73 7.70 3.76 18.33
CA ASN A 73 7.03 4.76 19.14
C ASN A 73 5.73 4.20 19.75
N PRO A 74 5.79 3.67 20.97
CA PRO A 74 4.63 3.09 21.65
C PRO A 74 3.50 4.08 21.94
N LYS A 75 3.73 5.39 21.78
CA LYS A 75 2.72 6.46 21.95
C LYS A 75 2.18 6.99 20.62
N ASN A 76 2.53 6.38 19.49
CA ASN A 76 2.05 6.83 18.18
C ASN A 76 0.57 6.49 17.99
N ALA A 77 -0.31 7.46 18.26
CA ALA A 77 -1.76 7.29 18.12
C ALA A 77 -2.19 6.90 16.70
N GLY A 78 -1.52 7.43 15.67
CA GLY A 78 -1.81 7.11 14.27
C GLY A 78 -1.58 5.63 13.95
N ALA A 79 -0.52 5.03 14.51
CA ALA A 79 -0.23 3.61 14.31
C ALA A 79 -1.31 2.71 14.92
N TYR A 80 -1.81 3.01 16.11
CA TYR A 80 -2.91 2.26 16.72
C TYR A 80 -4.23 2.45 15.96
N TYR A 81 -4.54 3.69 15.56
CA TYR A 81 -5.73 3.99 14.78
C TYR A 81 -5.76 3.21 13.47
N ASN A 82 -4.69 3.30 12.67
CA ASN A 82 -4.63 2.62 11.37
C ASN A 82 -4.62 1.09 11.50
N ARG A 83 -3.97 0.55 12.55
CA ARG A 83 -4.02 -0.88 12.85
C ARG A 83 -5.43 -1.35 13.23
N GLY A 84 -6.14 -0.57 14.04
CA GLY A 84 -7.53 -0.86 14.42
C GLY A 84 -8.46 -0.82 13.21
N LEU A 85 -8.32 0.22 12.38
CA LEU A 85 -9.07 0.36 11.13
C LEU A 85 -8.80 -0.80 10.17
N LEU A 86 -7.55 -1.23 10.03
CA LEU A 86 -7.19 -2.38 9.20
C LEU A 86 -7.86 -3.67 9.70
N LYS A 87 -7.86 -3.92 11.01
CA LYS A 87 -8.55 -5.09 11.58
C LYS A 87 -10.04 -5.05 11.33
N TYR A 88 -10.67 -3.89 11.55
CA TYR A 88 -12.09 -3.69 11.27
C TYR A 88 -12.41 -4.04 9.81
N ARG A 89 -11.62 -3.56 8.84
CA ARG A 89 -11.79 -3.87 7.41
C ARG A 89 -11.58 -5.35 7.05
N LEU A 90 -10.87 -6.12 7.87
CA LEU A 90 -10.60 -7.55 7.64
C LEU A 90 -11.68 -8.47 8.24
N GLU A 91 -12.50 -7.93 9.15
CA GLU A 91 -13.60 -8.65 9.80
C GLU A 91 -14.95 -8.45 9.08
N ASP A 92 -15.05 -7.48 8.16
CA ASP A 92 -16.17 -7.24 7.21
C ASP A 92 -16.02 -8.07 5.92
#